data_AF-A0A540WPM0-F1
#
_entry.id   AF-A0A540WPM0-F1
#
_cell.length_a   1.000
_cell.length_b   1.000
_cell.length_c   1.000
_cell.angle_alpha   90.00
_cell.angle_beta   90.00
_cell.angle_gamma   90.00
#
_symmetry.space_group_name_H-M   'P 1'
#
loop_
_entity.id
_entity.type
_entity.pdbx_description
1 polymer ?
#
loop_
_entity_poly.entity_id
_entity_poly.type
_entity_poly.pdbx_seq_one_letter_code
_entity_poly.pdbx_strand_id
1 'polypeptide(L)'
;MKCDGRRSVLSPARQLVVAVPHTPVALLESFVSRRALFLPLCALLACAHSQPVSPPAAAAASTVSSPEASAAMTRAWMAQHEGDAAKGHAELRQVWDAGHQFEEVARAAAGMAAASGDTAMAMTWLERALDKGLADPAGLLHAKALASLRTLPGYDALVERARKNALEARRTWGVGEGLERSSPREAGLSEPALEELLKAAEKSGSAGLVLLRHGKLVGEWYFGGETHRIEAMSATKGMVALAIGLLIDEGKIPSVDTPVSTFFPEWKDGLKGKVTLKHLLNHTSGLASNRTAFDIYESKDFVRYALDSEVVDEPGSKHAYNNKATNLVAGIVERASGEKMDVYLARKLFTPLGIRDFRWDKDPSGNPVGMAGLQLHPVDFAKVGQMLLQGGTWKGQRVLSASYIQALGGAPAQPHTPTGGLLWWLLYEQGMSVTLGTDMLEQARRNGFPEAPLARLRDIADRPIPQGVFLATFVEKLGDASLLTDFMEKSAPYNFKQNVEGPPSGFAAIGQGGQRVLVLPKYDLVAVRMSDSDERVPDEALEFSEFTGKVLDLVRPAPAAR
;
A
#
# COMPACT_ATOMS: atom_id res chain seq x y z
N MET A 1 21.18 -63.21 31.82
CA MET A 1 20.10 -63.94 31.11
C MET A 1 19.27 -62.90 30.38
N LYS A 2 19.06 -62.88 29.05
CA LYS A 2 19.65 -63.58 27.87
C LYS A 2 19.96 -62.44 26.86
N CYS A 3 21.07 -62.36 26.11
CA CYS A 3 21.49 -63.18 24.94
C CYS A 3 20.35 -63.35 23.90
N ASP A 4 20.52 -63.21 22.58
CA ASP A 4 21.62 -62.93 21.62
C ASP A 4 20.90 -62.40 20.33
N GLY A 5 21.46 -61.83 19.26
CA GLY A 5 22.82 -61.52 18.81
C GLY A 5 22.77 -60.50 17.64
N ARG A 6 23.90 -59.87 17.23
CA ARG A 6 24.74 -60.27 16.06
C ARG A 6 24.00 -60.19 14.70
N ARG A 7 24.52 -59.66 13.58
CA ARG A 7 25.83 -59.11 13.12
C ARG A 7 25.61 -58.46 11.71
N SER A 8 26.47 -57.67 11.06
CA SER A 8 27.50 -56.68 11.48
C SER A 8 28.31 -56.18 10.25
N VAL A 9 28.61 -54.86 10.14
CA VAL A 9 29.86 -54.29 9.53
C VAL A 9 29.94 -54.37 7.98
N LEU A 10 30.17 -53.30 7.21
CA LEU A 10 31.43 -52.54 7.03
C LEU A 10 31.24 -51.07 6.55
N SER A 11 32.15 -50.20 7.00
CA SER A 11 32.61 -48.95 6.37
C SER A 11 34.07 -49.20 5.86
N PRO A 12 34.69 -48.42 4.94
CA PRO A 12 35.25 -47.10 5.32
C PRO A 12 35.33 -46.04 4.18
N ALA A 13 35.84 -44.86 4.52
CA ALA A 13 36.10 -43.72 3.62
C ALA A 13 37.60 -43.56 3.21
N ARG A 14 37.86 -42.80 2.13
CA ARG A 14 39.03 -41.93 1.78
C ARG A 14 38.91 -41.55 0.28
N GLN A 15 38.97 -40.32 -0.24
CA GLN A 15 39.83 -39.11 -0.04
C GLN A 15 41.18 -39.17 -0.80
N LEU A 16 41.58 -38.03 -1.42
CA LEU A 16 42.79 -37.72 -2.22
C LEU A 16 42.85 -38.26 -3.69
N VAL A 17 43.52 -37.64 -4.70
CA VAL A 17 43.95 -36.24 -4.97
C VAL A 17 44.50 -36.10 -6.43
N VAL A 18 44.40 -34.91 -7.06
CA VAL A 18 45.21 -34.32 -8.18
C VAL A 18 45.61 -35.15 -9.43
N ALA A 19 45.37 -34.60 -10.64
CA ALA A 19 46.39 -34.42 -11.71
C ALA A 19 45.91 -33.55 -12.90
N VAL A 20 46.80 -32.69 -13.40
CA VAL A 20 46.74 -31.98 -14.70
C VAL A 20 47.96 -32.44 -15.52
N PRO A 21 47.83 -32.65 -16.85
CA PRO A 21 48.78 -32.05 -17.82
C PRO A 21 48.06 -31.61 -19.13
N HIS A 22 48.22 -30.37 -19.61
CA HIS A 22 49.30 -29.78 -20.41
C HIS A 22 49.15 -29.84 -21.96
N THR A 23 49.29 -28.65 -22.56
CA THR A 23 49.48 -28.30 -23.98
C THR A 23 50.87 -28.67 -24.52
N PRO A 24 51.13 -28.61 -25.86
CA PRO A 24 51.84 -27.44 -26.45
C PRO A 24 51.46 -27.06 -27.92
N VAL A 25 51.36 -25.77 -28.28
CA VAL A 25 52.28 -24.93 -29.12
C VAL A 25 52.29 -25.24 -30.64
N ALA A 26 51.89 -24.31 -31.54
CA ALA A 26 52.74 -23.39 -32.36
C ALA A 26 51.87 -22.62 -33.42
N LEU A 27 52.27 -21.60 -34.22
CA LEU A 27 53.30 -20.50 -34.22
C LEU A 27 53.06 -19.54 -35.44
N LEU A 28 53.29 -18.21 -35.30
CA LEU A 28 53.63 -17.20 -36.37
C LEU A 28 52.56 -16.89 -37.47
N GLU A 29 52.50 -15.76 -38.22
CA GLU A 29 53.14 -14.42 -38.28
C GLU A 29 52.22 -13.46 -39.12
N SER A 30 51.95 -12.20 -38.73
CA SER A 30 52.57 -10.91 -39.18
C SER A 30 52.05 -10.27 -40.51
N PHE A 31 52.53 -9.04 -40.82
CA PHE A 31 52.10 -8.02 -41.83
C PHE A 31 50.92 -7.09 -41.42
N VAL A 32 51.02 -5.76 -41.16
CA VAL A 32 51.92 -4.61 -41.47
C VAL A 32 51.49 -3.72 -42.66
N SER A 33 51.25 -2.41 -42.37
CA SER A 33 51.27 -1.24 -43.29
C SER A 33 50.12 -1.06 -44.31
N ARG A 34 49.78 0.15 -44.82
CA ARG A 34 50.01 1.58 -44.43
C ARG A 34 49.17 2.49 -45.37
N ARG A 35 48.87 3.73 -44.94
CA ARG A 35 48.47 4.93 -45.76
C ARG A 35 47.11 4.84 -46.48
N ALA A 36 46.51 5.91 -47.03
CA ALA A 36 46.35 7.34 -46.67
C ALA A 36 45.55 8.05 -47.81
N LEU A 37 44.92 9.22 -47.52
CA LEU A 37 44.13 10.08 -48.46
C LEU A 37 42.81 9.42 -48.96
N PHE A 38 41.62 10.02 -48.89
CA PHE A 38 41.19 11.37 -49.27
C PHE A 38 39.90 11.80 -48.51
N LEU A 39 39.72 13.11 -48.33
CA LEU A 39 38.44 13.82 -48.11
C LEU A 39 38.06 14.55 -49.43
N PRO A 40 36.82 15.06 -49.65
CA PRO A 40 35.67 15.19 -48.74
C PRO A 40 34.29 14.79 -49.34
N LEU A 41 33.20 15.10 -48.61
CA LEU A 41 31.77 15.12 -49.01
C LEU A 41 31.10 13.78 -49.41
N CYS A 42 30.24 13.26 -48.53
CA CYS A 42 28.79 13.48 -48.62
C CYS A 42 28.05 12.98 -47.37
N ALA A 43 26.76 13.34 -47.23
CA ALA A 43 25.98 13.16 -46.01
C ALA A 43 25.39 11.75 -45.84
N LEU A 44 24.83 11.50 -44.64
CA LEU A 44 23.91 10.42 -44.28
C LEU A 44 24.49 8.98 -44.30
N LEU A 45 24.80 8.46 -43.10
CA LEU A 45 24.10 7.32 -42.50
C LEU A 45 24.59 7.04 -41.06
N ALA A 46 23.70 6.45 -40.25
CA ALA A 46 23.89 6.34 -38.80
C ALA A 46 24.87 5.22 -38.40
N CYS A 47 25.59 5.42 -37.31
CA CYS A 47 26.33 4.37 -36.63
C CYS A 47 25.37 3.29 -36.12
N ALA A 48 25.47 2.08 -36.66
CA ALA A 48 24.77 0.92 -36.15
C ALA A 48 25.36 0.46 -34.80
N HIS A 49 24.93 1.10 -33.71
CA HIS A 49 24.98 0.49 -32.39
C HIS A 49 23.71 -0.34 -32.21
N SER A 50 23.83 -1.65 -32.32
CA SER A 50 22.76 -2.59 -32.01
C SER A 50 22.43 -2.53 -30.52
N GLN A 51 21.48 -1.67 -30.16
CA GLN A 51 20.74 -1.79 -28.90
C GLN A 51 20.09 -3.20 -28.88
N PRO A 52 20.08 -3.92 -27.74
CA PRO A 52 19.16 -5.03 -27.59
C PRO A 52 17.74 -4.46 -27.75
N VAL A 53 17.00 -4.97 -28.73
CA VAL A 53 15.60 -4.58 -28.93
C VAL A 53 14.82 -5.10 -27.74
N SER A 54 14.53 -4.21 -26.79
CA SER A 54 13.55 -4.49 -25.73
C SER A 54 12.27 -5.00 -26.39
N PRO A 55 11.65 -6.08 -25.88
CA PRO A 55 10.33 -6.47 -26.36
C PRO A 55 9.39 -5.26 -26.27
N PRO A 56 8.45 -5.10 -27.22
CA PRO A 56 7.53 -3.96 -27.21
C PRO A 56 6.86 -3.90 -25.84
N ALA A 57 6.94 -2.74 -25.20
CA ALA A 57 6.41 -2.58 -23.85
C ALA A 57 4.91 -2.91 -23.88
N ALA A 58 4.54 -4.04 -23.25
CA ALA A 58 3.16 -4.26 -22.85
C ALA A 58 2.76 -3.03 -22.04
N ALA A 59 1.79 -2.27 -22.56
CA ALA A 59 1.27 -1.10 -21.87
C ALA A 59 0.84 -1.54 -20.47
N ALA A 60 1.13 -0.73 -19.45
CA ALA A 60 0.71 -1.04 -18.09
C ALA A 60 -0.83 -1.08 -18.06
N ALA A 61 -1.35 -2.30 -18.09
CA ALA A 61 -2.78 -2.55 -18.14
C ALA A 61 -3.29 -2.59 -16.70
N SER A 62 -3.93 -1.51 -16.27
CA SER A 62 -4.98 -1.67 -15.26
C SER A 62 -5.94 -2.72 -15.81
N THR A 63 -6.11 -3.85 -15.12
CA THR A 63 -7.14 -4.84 -15.49
C THR A 63 -8.48 -4.26 -15.07
N VAL A 64 -8.99 -3.31 -15.87
CA VAL A 64 -10.16 -2.50 -15.56
C VAL A 64 -11.42 -3.37 -15.60
N SER A 65 -12.06 -3.51 -14.45
CA SER A 65 -13.47 -3.92 -14.37
C SER A 65 -14.35 -2.84 -14.99
N SER A 66 -15.43 -3.24 -15.68
CA SER A 66 -16.35 -2.26 -16.28
C SER A 66 -17.17 -1.53 -15.18
N PRO A 67 -17.79 -0.38 -15.50
CA PRO A 67 -18.65 0.33 -14.54
C PRO A 67 -19.81 -0.53 -14.01
N GLU A 68 -20.37 -1.40 -14.84
CA GLU A 68 -21.43 -2.35 -14.46
C GLU A 68 -20.92 -3.39 -13.47
N ALA A 69 -19.74 -3.97 -13.74
CA ALA A 69 -19.07 -4.91 -12.84
C ALA A 69 -18.75 -4.27 -11.48
N SER A 70 -18.19 -3.05 -11.52
CA SER A 70 -17.90 -2.25 -10.32
C SER A 70 -19.16 -2.00 -9.50
N ALA A 71 -20.25 -1.59 -10.16
CA ALA A 71 -21.53 -1.35 -9.49
C ALA A 71 -22.14 -2.63 -8.88
N ALA A 72 -22.04 -3.77 -9.55
CA ALA A 72 -22.49 -5.06 -9.02
C ALA A 72 -21.64 -5.52 -7.83
N MET A 73 -20.32 -5.34 -7.88
CA MET A 73 -19.40 -5.60 -6.76
C MET A 73 -19.75 -4.74 -5.54
N THR A 74 -20.02 -3.45 -5.72
CA THR A 74 -20.47 -2.57 -4.62
C THR A 74 -21.81 -3.03 -4.02
N ARG A 75 -22.81 -3.35 -4.84
CA ARG A 75 -24.10 -3.86 -4.35
C ARG A 75 -23.96 -5.20 -3.61
N ALA A 76 -23.10 -6.09 -4.10
CA ALA A 76 -22.84 -7.37 -3.45
C ALA A 76 -22.12 -7.21 -2.11
N TRP A 77 -21.15 -6.30 -2.02
CA TRP A 77 -20.47 -5.94 -0.77
C TRP A 77 -21.44 -5.34 0.26
N MET A 78 -22.33 -4.43 -0.16
CA MET A 78 -23.39 -3.88 0.70
C MET A 78 -24.33 -4.99 1.19
N ALA A 79 -24.81 -5.86 0.30
CA ALA A 79 -25.70 -6.97 0.67
C ALA A 79 -25.05 -7.92 1.69
N GLN A 80 -23.74 -8.18 1.58
CA GLN A 80 -23.01 -8.97 2.58
C GLN A 80 -22.93 -8.27 3.95
N HIS A 81 -22.78 -6.94 3.99
CA HIS A 81 -22.82 -6.17 5.25
C HIS A 81 -24.21 -6.14 5.88
N GLU A 82 -25.27 -6.24 5.07
CA GLU A 82 -26.66 -6.44 5.52
C GLU A 82 -26.94 -7.90 5.96
N GLY A 83 -25.98 -8.82 5.80
CA GLY A 83 -26.14 -10.26 6.11
C GLY A 83 -26.79 -11.09 5.00
N ASP A 84 -27.05 -10.52 3.83
CA ASP A 84 -27.70 -11.16 2.69
C ASP A 84 -26.69 -11.55 1.58
N ALA A 85 -25.91 -12.60 1.86
CA ALA A 85 -24.97 -13.17 0.89
C ALA A 85 -25.68 -13.73 -0.36
N ALA A 86 -26.96 -14.09 -0.29
CA ALA A 86 -27.72 -14.63 -1.43
C ALA A 86 -28.07 -13.53 -2.44
N LYS A 87 -28.53 -12.36 -1.96
CA LYS A 87 -28.68 -11.13 -2.77
C LYS A 87 -27.34 -10.71 -3.38
N GLY A 88 -26.26 -10.73 -2.59
CA GLY A 88 -24.93 -10.43 -3.10
C GLY A 88 -24.46 -11.40 -4.19
N HIS A 89 -24.76 -12.70 -4.05
CA HIS A 89 -24.51 -13.69 -5.08
C HIS A 89 -25.30 -13.43 -6.36
N ALA A 90 -26.58 -13.06 -6.25
CA ALA A 90 -27.45 -12.81 -7.38
C ALA A 90 -26.98 -11.63 -8.24
N GLU A 91 -26.54 -10.54 -7.62
CA GLU A 91 -25.94 -9.37 -8.28
C GLU A 91 -24.70 -9.75 -9.12
N LEU A 92 -23.81 -10.57 -8.56
CA LEU A 92 -22.59 -11.03 -9.22
C LEU A 92 -22.88 -12.04 -10.34
N ARG A 93 -23.87 -12.92 -10.16
CA ARG A 93 -24.34 -13.82 -11.23
C ARG A 93 -24.92 -13.01 -12.39
N GLN A 94 -25.79 -12.04 -12.11
CA GLN A 94 -26.42 -11.21 -13.14
C GLN A 94 -25.38 -10.45 -14.00
N VAL A 95 -24.37 -9.85 -13.37
CA VAL A 95 -23.35 -9.10 -14.10
C VAL A 95 -22.42 -10.01 -14.90
N TRP A 96 -22.10 -11.20 -14.38
CA TRP A 96 -21.35 -12.23 -15.09
C TRP A 96 -22.08 -12.75 -16.34
N ASP A 97 -23.38 -13.05 -16.20
CA ASP A 97 -24.22 -13.56 -17.28
C ASP A 97 -24.49 -12.48 -18.36
N ALA A 98 -24.43 -11.20 -17.99
CA ALA A 98 -24.42 -10.06 -18.92
C ALA A 98 -23.08 -9.86 -19.67
N GLY A 99 -22.07 -10.72 -19.43
CA GLY A 99 -20.80 -10.74 -20.16
C GLY A 99 -19.62 -10.09 -19.42
N HIS A 100 -19.83 -9.51 -18.23
CA HIS A 100 -18.79 -8.87 -17.42
C HIS A 100 -17.99 -9.91 -16.61
N GLN A 101 -17.37 -10.85 -17.34
CA GLN A 101 -16.77 -12.06 -16.78
C GLN A 101 -15.33 -11.84 -16.28
N PHE A 102 -15.17 -11.04 -15.23
CA PHE A 102 -13.88 -10.71 -14.62
C PHE A 102 -13.51 -11.65 -13.45
N GLU A 103 -12.22 -11.71 -13.11
CA GLU A 103 -11.67 -12.54 -12.03
C GLU A 103 -12.33 -12.23 -10.68
N GLU A 104 -12.38 -10.95 -10.32
CA GLU A 104 -12.93 -10.50 -9.03
C GLU A 104 -14.43 -10.76 -8.88
N VAL A 105 -15.20 -10.69 -9.96
CA VAL A 105 -16.63 -11.02 -9.96
C VAL A 105 -16.83 -12.49 -9.62
N ALA A 106 -16.05 -13.38 -10.24
CA ALA A 106 -16.11 -14.81 -9.95
C ALA A 106 -15.57 -15.14 -8.54
N ARG A 107 -14.48 -14.50 -8.10
CA ARG A 107 -13.92 -14.66 -6.76
C ARG A 107 -14.91 -14.23 -5.68
N ALA A 108 -15.55 -13.07 -5.83
CA ALA A 108 -16.58 -12.60 -4.90
C ALA A 108 -17.79 -13.52 -4.92
N ALA A 109 -18.24 -13.99 -6.10
CA ALA A 109 -19.34 -14.94 -6.21
C ALA A 109 -19.04 -16.29 -5.53
N ALA A 110 -17.79 -16.76 -5.55
CA ALA A 110 -17.38 -17.93 -4.78
C ALA A 110 -17.51 -17.72 -3.27
N GLY A 111 -17.03 -16.57 -2.77
CA GLY A 111 -17.14 -16.20 -1.36
C GLY A 111 -18.60 -16.08 -0.88
N MET A 112 -19.45 -15.44 -1.68
CA MET A 112 -20.89 -15.29 -1.37
C MET A 112 -21.61 -16.64 -1.36
N ALA A 113 -21.35 -17.51 -2.35
CA ALA A 113 -21.96 -18.85 -2.42
C ALA A 113 -21.54 -19.73 -1.24
N ALA A 114 -20.26 -19.70 -0.86
CA ALA A 114 -19.77 -20.43 0.30
C ALA A 114 -20.33 -19.88 1.62
N ALA A 115 -20.49 -18.56 1.74
CA ALA A 115 -21.13 -17.91 2.88
C ALA A 115 -22.64 -18.25 2.99
N SER A 116 -23.34 -18.47 1.88
CA SER A 116 -24.71 -18.98 1.86
C SER A 116 -24.81 -20.52 1.98
N GLY A 117 -23.70 -21.22 2.20
CA GLY A 117 -23.64 -22.68 2.35
C GLY A 117 -23.69 -23.50 1.06
N ASP A 118 -23.74 -22.87 -0.12
CA ASP A 118 -23.72 -23.56 -1.42
C ASP A 118 -22.28 -23.80 -1.88
N THR A 119 -21.66 -24.82 -1.30
CA THR A 119 -20.26 -25.15 -1.52
C THR A 119 -19.97 -25.66 -2.93
N ALA A 120 -20.93 -26.32 -3.58
CA ALA A 120 -20.78 -26.80 -4.96
C ALA A 120 -20.75 -25.63 -5.94
N MET A 121 -21.68 -24.67 -5.80
CA MET A 121 -21.67 -23.41 -6.55
C MET A 121 -20.38 -22.63 -6.30
N ALA A 122 -19.90 -22.57 -5.05
CA ALA A 122 -18.66 -21.88 -4.71
C ALA A 122 -17.43 -22.47 -5.42
N MET A 123 -17.30 -23.81 -5.46
CA MET A 123 -16.25 -24.50 -6.22
C MET A 123 -16.30 -24.14 -7.72
N THR A 124 -17.50 -24.15 -8.33
CA THR A 124 -17.69 -23.74 -9.73
C THR A 124 -17.27 -22.28 -9.97
N TRP A 125 -17.49 -21.38 -9.00
CA TRP A 125 -17.04 -19.99 -9.11
C TRP A 125 -15.53 -19.82 -8.93
N LEU A 126 -14.88 -20.64 -8.07
CA LEU A 126 -13.42 -20.66 -7.98
C LEU A 126 -12.77 -21.16 -9.29
N GLU A 127 -13.35 -22.18 -9.93
CA GLU A 127 -12.90 -22.60 -11.26
C GLU A 127 -12.97 -21.45 -12.27
N ARG A 128 -14.11 -20.75 -12.34
CA ARG A 128 -14.29 -19.56 -13.20
C ARG A 128 -13.28 -18.45 -12.90
N ALA A 129 -13.02 -18.15 -11.63
CA ALA A 129 -12.05 -17.12 -11.24
C ALA A 129 -10.63 -17.49 -11.69
N LEU A 130 -10.24 -18.76 -11.51
CA LEU A 130 -8.96 -19.30 -11.94
C LEU A 130 -8.79 -19.35 -13.47
N ASP A 131 -9.86 -19.62 -14.22
CA ASP A 131 -9.87 -19.55 -15.69
C ASP A 131 -9.70 -18.10 -16.19
N LYS A 132 -10.09 -17.11 -15.39
CA LYS A 132 -9.84 -15.68 -15.62
C LYS A 132 -8.51 -15.19 -15.03
N GLY A 133 -7.67 -16.09 -14.53
CA GLY A 133 -6.31 -15.78 -14.06
C GLY A 133 -6.18 -15.43 -12.58
N LEU A 134 -7.12 -15.85 -11.70
CA LEU A 134 -6.95 -15.70 -10.25
C LEU A 134 -5.58 -16.21 -9.81
N ALA A 135 -4.78 -15.30 -9.27
CA ALA A 135 -3.36 -15.48 -8.98
C ALA A 135 -3.06 -15.37 -7.47
N ASP A 136 -4.05 -15.63 -6.63
CA ASP A 136 -3.96 -15.50 -5.17
C ASP A 136 -4.10 -16.86 -4.47
N PRO A 137 -2.98 -17.59 -4.26
CA PRO A 137 -3.00 -18.84 -3.50
C PRO A 137 -3.22 -18.61 -1.99
N ALA A 138 -2.82 -17.47 -1.45
CA ALA A 138 -2.94 -17.14 -0.02
C ALA A 138 -4.42 -17.02 0.37
N GLY A 139 -5.21 -16.28 -0.41
CA GLY A 139 -6.65 -16.15 -0.25
C GLY A 139 -7.38 -17.49 -0.31
N LEU A 140 -6.98 -18.42 -1.19
CA LEU A 140 -7.56 -19.76 -1.21
C LEU A 140 -7.17 -20.60 0.02
N LEU A 141 -5.94 -20.46 0.52
CA LEU A 141 -5.48 -21.19 1.70
C LEU A 141 -6.07 -20.65 3.01
N HIS A 142 -6.38 -19.36 3.09
CA HIS A 142 -6.59 -18.66 4.35
C HIS A 142 -7.95 -17.94 4.47
N ALA A 143 -8.51 -17.33 3.42
CA ALA A 143 -9.74 -16.52 3.53
C ALA A 143 -10.95 -17.31 4.07
N LYS A 144 -11.53 -16.86 5.18
CA LYS A 144 -12.64 -17.50 5.90
C LYS A 144 -13.84 -17.86 5.05
N ALA A 145 -14.20 -16.99 4.11
CA ALA A 145 -15.32 -17.22 3.20
C ALA A 145 -15.20 -18.56 2.46
N LEU A 146 -13.98 -19.08 2.26
CA LEU A 146 -13.70 -20.33 1.56
C LEU A 146 -13.34 -21.49 2.52
N ALA A 147 -13.39 -21.30 3.85
CA ALA A 147 -12.96 -22.30 4.82
C ALA A 147 -13.75 -23.63 4.74
N SER A 148 -15.05 -23.55 4.42
CA SER A 148 -15.92 -24.71 4.19
C SER A 148 -15.58 -25.52 2.94
N LEU A 149 -14.77 -24.97 2.02
CA LEU A 149 -14.42 -25.60 0.75
C LEU A 149 -13.12 -26.42 0.82
N ARG A 150 -12.24 -26.12 1.79
CA ARG A 150 -10.86 -26.65 1.84
C ARG A 150 -10.77 -28.16 2.05
N THR A 151 -11.84 -28.78 2.55
CA THR A 151 -11.94 -30.23 2.75
C THR A 151 -12.60 -30.96 1.58
N LEU A 152 -13.03 -30.24 0.54
CA LEU A 152 -13.73 -30.82 -0.60
C LEU A 152 -12.74 -31.43 -1.61
N PRO A 153 -13.08 -32.58 -2.23
CA PRO A 153 -12.30 -33.15 -3.31
C PRO A 153 -12.04 -32.12 -4.42
N GLY A 154 -10.77 -31.99 -4.81
CA GLY A 154 -10.34 -31.06 -5.87
C GLY A 154 -9.90 -29.67 -5.39
N TYR A 155 -10.14 -29.27 -4.14
CA TYR A 155 -9.73 -27.94 -3.66
C TYR A 155 -8.22 -27.69 -3.77
N ASP A 156 -7.40 -28.68 -3.42
CA ASP A 156 -5.92 -28.60 -3.55
C ASP A 156 -5.47 -28.33 -5.00
N ALA A 157 -6.20 -28.86 -5.99
CA ALA A 157 -5.91 -28.62 -7.40
C ALA A 157 -6.24 -27.16 -7.83
N LEU A 158 -7.24 -26.53 -7.19
CA LEU A 158 -7.54 -25.12 -7.37
C LEU A 158 -6.43 -24.24 -6.77
N VAL A 159 -5.90 -24.59 -5.59
CA VAL A 159 -4.77 -23.91 -4.95
C VAL A 159 -3.50 -24.00 -5.81
N GLU A 160 -3.15 -25.18 -6.30
CA GLU A 160 -1.99 -25.34 -7.20
C GLU A 160 -2.19 -24.64 -8.56
N ARG A 161 -3.44 -24.45 -9.01
CA ARG A 161 -3.74 -23.62 -10.18
C ARG A 161 -3.55 -22.12 -9.90
N ALA A 162 -3.96 -21.63 -8.73
CA ALA A 162 -3.69 -20.25 -8.29
C ALA A 162 -2.18 -19.97 -8.19
N ARG A 163 -1.40 -20.91 -7.63
CA ARG A 163 0.07 -20.79 -7.56
C ARG A 163 0.71 -20.71 -8.95
N LYS A 164 0.25 -21.53 -9.90
CA LYS A 164 0.72 -21.47 -11.30
C LYS A 164 0.39 -20.12 -11.94
N ASN A 165 -0.83 -19.62 -11.74
CA ASN A 165 -1.24 -18.30 -12.22
C ASN A 165 -0.39 -17.18 -11.61
N ALA A 166 -0.04 -17.23 -10.32
CA ALA A 166 0.84 -16.25 -9.67
C ALA A 166 2.26 -16.26 -10.26
N LEU A 167 2.83 -17.44 -10.46
CA LEU A 167 4.14 -17.61 -11.11
C LEU A 167 4.13 -17.15 -12.58
N GLU A 168 3.04 -17.39 -13.30
CA GLU A 168 2.82 -16.91 -14.68
C GLU A 168 2.73 -15.39 -14.73
N ALA A 169 1.87 -14.78 -13.90
CA ALA A 169 1.68 -13.34 -13.79
C ALA A 169 3.01 -12.63 -13.45
N ARG A 170 3.75 -13.14 -12.47
CA ARG A 170 5.06 -12.60 -12.09
C ARG A 170 6.04 -12.55 -13.27
N ARG A 171 6.10 -13.60 -14.09
CA ARG A 171 6.94 -13.63 -15.31
C ARG A 171 6.42 -12.69 -16.39
N THR A 172 5.14 -12.78 -16.72
CA THR A 172 4.50 -12.07 -17.84
C THR A 172 4.57 -10.55 -17.68
N TRP A 173 4.41 -10.04 -16.45
CA TRP A 173 4.37 -8.60 -16.18
C TRP A 173 5.70 -8.01 -15.70
N GLY A 174 6.67 -8.85 -15.34
CA GLY A 174 7.95 -8.44 -14.79
C GLY A 174 7.85 -7.95 -13.34
N VAL A 175 7.06 -8.62 -12.51
CA VAL A 175 6.81 -8.20 -11.11
C VAL A 175 8.10 -8.23 -10.30
N GLY A 176 8.47 -7.08 -9.73
CA GLY A 176 9.74 -6.87 -9.04
C GLY A 176 10.97 -6.76 -9.94
N GLU A 177 10.84 -6.81 -11.27
CA GLU A 177 11.98 -6.64 -12.18
C GLU A 177 12.60 -5.25 -12.07
N GLY A 178 13.90 -5.18 -12.38
CA GLY A 178 14.66 -3.93 -12.42
C GLY A 178 15.23 -3.48 -11.07
N LEU A 179 15.03 -4.25 -10.01
CA LEU A 179 15.74 -4.13 -8.75
C LEU A 179 16.97 -5.06 -8.77
N GLU A 180 18.16 -4.51 -8.48
CA GLU A 180 19.32 -5.34 -8.13
C GLU A 180 19.08 -6.03 -6.79
N ARG A 181 19.66 -7.22 -6.56
CA ARG A 181 19.56 -7.93 -5.28
C ARG A 181 20.81 -7.73 -4.42
N SER A 182 20.63 -7.86 -3.10
CA SER A 182 21.68 -7.87 -2.07
C SER A 182 21.31 -8.89 -1.00
N SER A 183 22.27 -9.52 -0.32
CA SER A 183 21.95 -10.21 0.93
C SER A 183 21.67 -9.21 2.06
N PRO A 184 20.96 -9.61 3.15
CA PRO A 184 20.81 -8.80 4.36
C PRO A 184 22.14 -8.34 4.96
N ARG A 185 23.15 -9.21 4.93
CA ARG A 185 24.49 -8.94 5.45
C ARG A 185 25.24 -7.88 4.64
N GLU A 186 25.24 -7.99 3.31
CA GLU A 186 25.84 -6.98 2.43
C GLU A 186 25.09 -5.65 2.50
N ALA A 187 23.78 -5.70 2.70
CA ALA A 187 22.95 -4.53 2.96
C ALA A 187 23.10 -4.00 4.40
N GLY A 188 23.97 -4.57 5.24
CA GLY A 188 24.25 -4.11 6.61
C GLY A 188 23.03 -4.14 7.55
N LEU A 189 22.11 -5.10 7.36
CA LEU A 189 20.99 -5.34 8.26
C LEU A 189 21.39 -6.30 9.40
N SER A 190 20.83 -6.08 10.59
CA SER A 190 20.94 -7.00 11.73
C SER A 190 20.18 -8.30 11.45
N GLU A 191 20.92 -9.41 11.26
CA GLU A 191 20.34 -10.75 11.04
C GLU A 191 19.37 -11.17 12.17
N PRO A 192 19.66 -10.98 13.48
CA PRO A 192 18.70 -11.29 14.55
C PRO A 192 17.43 -10.41 14.52
N ALA A 193 17.56 -9.12 14.21
CA ALA A 193 16.39 -8.25 14.12
C ALA A 193 15.52 -8.58 12.90
N LEU A 194 16.13 -9.05 11.80
CA LEU A 194 15.41 -9.57 10.65
C LEU A 194 14.62 -10.85 10.99
N GLU A 195 15.21 -11.76 11.76
CA GLU A 195 14.52 -12.97 12.22
C GLU A 195 13.29 -12.62 13.08
N GLU A 196 13.43 -11.68 14.02
CA GLU A 196 12.31 -11.22 14.86
C GLU A 196 11.26 -10.41 14.08
N LEU A 197 11.67 -9.63 13.08
CA LEU A 197 10.73 -8.95 12.16
C LEU A 197 9.93 -9.98 11.35
N LEU A 198 10.54 -11.06 10.87
CA LEU A 198 9.87 -12.09 10.08
C LEU A 198 8.87 -12.89 10.93
N LYS A 199 9.27 -13.33 12.13
CA LYS A 199 8.35 -13.99 13.09
C LYS A 199 7.17 -13.08 13.44
N ALA A 200 7.41 -11.79 13.68
CA ALA A 200 6.37 -10.84 13.98
C ALA A 200 5.46 -10.58 12.77
N ALA A 201 6.00 -10.51 11.56
CA ALA A 201 5.23 -10.34 10.33
C ALA A 201 4.27 -11.52 10.09
N GLU A 202 4.72 -12.75 10.30
CA GLU A 202 3.88 -13.96 10.24
C GLU A 202 2.80 -13.94 11.33
N LYS A 203 3.19 -13.68 12.59
CA LYS A 203 2.28 -13.59 13.74
C LYS A 203 1.25 -12.45 13.64
N SER A 204 1.50 -11.46 12.78
CA SER A 204 0.58 -10.38 12.45
C SER A 204 -0.11 -10.57 11.08
N GLY A 205 -0.18 -11.78 10.54
CA GLY A 205 -0.97 -12.07 9.34
C GLY A 205 -0.52 -11.31 8.09
N SER A 206 0.77 -10.96 8.01
CA SER A 206 1.31 -10.38 6.78
C SER A 206 1.14 -11.37 5.64
N ALA A 207 0.81 -10.88 4.44
CA ALA A 207 0.77 -11.66 3.21
C ALA A 207 2.07 -11.46 2.43
N GLY A 208 2.60 -10.22 2.41
CA GLY A 208 3.90 -9.89 1.85
C GLY A 208 4.71 -8.92 2.70
N LEU A 209 6.01 -9.17 2.83
CA LEU A 209 7.02 -8.26 3.38
C LEU A 209 8.12 -8.05 2.34
N VAL A 210 8.53 -6.81 2.08
CA VAL A 210 9.64 -6.50 1.17
C VAL A 210 10.54 -5.44 1.80
N LEU A 211 11.85 -5.66 1.73
CA LEU A 211 12.87 -4.74 2.19
C LEU A 211 13.80 -4.35 1.03
N LEU A 212 13.91 -3.06 0.76
CA LEU A 212 14.92 -2.49 -0.12
C LEU A 212 15.89 -1.63 0.69
N ARG A 213 17.19 -1.75 0.47
CA ARG A 213 18.19 -0.85 1.06
C ARG A 213 19.30 -0.56 0.06
N HIS A 214 19.82 0.65 0.05
CA HIS A 214 20.88 1.07 -0.88
C HIS A 214 20.51 0.86 -2.35
N GLY A 215 19.23 1.06 -2.69
CA GLY A 215 18.69 0.83 -4.04
C GLY A 215 18.47 -0.64 -4.41
N LYS A 216 18.75 -1.59 -3.51
CA LYS A 216 18.74 -3.03 -3.78
C LYS A 216 17.64 -3.76 -3.01
N LEU A 217 17.05 -4.77 -3.64
CA LEU A 217 16.15 -5.74 -3.02
C LEU A 217 16.94 -6.66 -2.10
N VAL A 218 16.73 -6.48 -0.79
CA VAL A 218 17.38 -7.25 0.27
C VAL A 218 16.63 -8.54 0.58
N GLY A 219 15.30 -8.50 0.46
CA GLY A 219 14.46 -9.67 0.58
C GLY A 219 12.99 -9.38 0.31
N GLU A 220 12.28 -10.42 -0.09
CA GLU A 220 10.83 -10.47 -0.26
C GLU A 220 10.35 -11.79 0.36
N TRP A 221 9.28 -11.73 1.16
CA TRP A 221 8.73 -12.88 1.89
C TRP A 221 7.22 -12.89 1.73
N TYR A 222 6.67 -14.03 1.35
CA TYR A 222 5.25 -14.20 1.04
C TYR A 222 4.67 -15.34 1.88
N PHE A 223 3.88 -15.01 2.89
CA PHE A 223 3.50 -15.94 3.98
C PHE A 223 2.27 -16.81 3.65
N GLY A 224 1.79 -16.77 2.40
CA GLY A 224 0.77 -17.66 1.85
C GLY A 224 1.18 -18.34 0.53
N GLY A 225 2.48 -18.27 0.17
CA GLY A 225 3.02 -18.88 -1.05
C GLY A 225 3.69 -17.87 -1.98
N GLU A 226 3.05 -17.56 -3.11
CA GLU A 226 3.59 -16.68 -4.13
C GLU A 226 3.10 -15.23 -3.96
N THR A 227 3.71 -14.31 -4.71
CA THR A 227 3.26 -12.91 -4.75
C THR A 227 2.00 -12.73 -5.58
N HIS A 228 1.05 -11.95 -5.06
CA HIS A 228 -0.19 -11.56 -5.72
C HIS A 228 -0.46 -10.05 -5.57
N ARG A 229 -1.46 -9.55 -6.29
CA ARG A 229 -2.00 -8.20 -6.08
C ARG A 229 -2.76 -8.17 -4.75
N ILE A 230 -2.36 -7.29 -3.83
CA ILE A 230 -3.03 -7.06 -2.55
C ILE A 230 -3.58 -5.63 -2.55
N GLU A 231 -4.76 -5.40 -1.96
CA GLU A 231 -5.32 -4.05 -1.84
C GLU A 231 -4.51 -3.20 -0.85
N ALA A 232 -4.06 -2.03 -1.29
CA ALA A 232 -3.32 -1.08 -0.47
C ALA A 232 -4.19 -0.34 0.56
N MET A 233 -5.52 -0.55 0.55
CA MET A 233 -6.50 0.17 1.39
C MET A 233 -6.23 1.69 1.33
N SER A 234 -6.26 2.40 2.47
CA SER A 234 -5.96 3.83 2.51
C SER A 234 -4.51 4.22 2.18
N ALA A 235 -3.56 3.29 2.01
CA ALA A 235 -2.25 3.63 1.46
C ALA A 235 -2.36 4.07 -0.02
N THR A 236 -3.45 3.71 -0.71
CA THR A 236 -3.84 4.24 -2.03
C THR A 236 -3.78 5.77 -2.11
N LYS A 237 -4.17 6.45 -1.02
CA LYS A 237 -4.18 7.93 -0.93
C LYS A 237 -2.80 8.54 -1.19
N GLY A 238 -1.73 7.81 -0.85
CA GLY A 238 -0.37 8.24 -1.14
C GLY A 238 -0.12 8.41 -2.64
N MET A 239 -0.63 7.50 -3.48
CA MET A 239 -0.52 7.57 -4.95
C MET A 239 -1.38 8.68 -5.54
N VAL A 240 -2.54 8.98 -4.94
CA VAL A 240 -3.38 10.13 -5.31
C VAL A 240 -2.63 11.46 -5.11
N ALA A 241 -1.87 11.61 -4.02
CA ALA A 241 -1.01 12.78 -3.85
C ALA A 241 0.16 12.83 -4.86
N LEU A 242 0.69 11.70 -5.32
CA LEU A 242 1.71 11.69 -6.37
C LEU A 242 1.15 12.16 -7.73
N ALA A 243 -0.13 11.89 -8.04
CA ALA A 243 -0.76 12.39 -9.26
C ALA A 243 -0.77 13.92 -9.34
N ILE A 244 -1.08 14.60 -8.22
CA ILE A 244 -1.02 16.07 -8.15
C ILE A 244 0.42 16.58 -8.31
N GLY A 245 1.41 15.90 -7.73
CA GLY A 245 2.83 16.25 -7.91
C GLY A 245 3.28 16.17 -9.36
N LEU A 246 2.93 15.09 -10.05
CA LEU A 246 3.20 14.91 -11.47
C LEU A 246 2.54 16.00 -12.33
N LEU A 247 1.33 16.43 -11.99
CA LEU A 247 0.62 17.50 -12.69
C LEU A 247 1.20 18.89 -12.43
N ILE A 248 1.80 19.11 -11.25
CA ILE A 248 2.58 20.31 -10.94
C ILE A 248 3.88 20.32 -11.75
N ASP A 249 4.60 19.19 -11.81
CA ASP A 249 5.81 19.05 -12.61
C ASP A 249 5.55 19.18 -14.13
N GLU A 250 4.36 18.81 -14.61
CA GLU A 250 3.89 19.06 -15.98
C GLU A 250 3.43 20.51 -16.23
N GLY A 251 3.37 21.38 -15.20
CA GLY A 251 2.85 22.74 -15.31
C GLY A 251 1.34 22.84 -15.54
N LYS A 252 0.59 21.75 -15.38
CA LYS A 252 -0.89 21.68 -15.51
C LYS A 252 -1.61 22.17 -14.26
N ILE A 253 -0.94 22.12 -13.10
CA ILE A 253 -1.41 22.67 -11.84
C ILE A 253 -0.33 23.62 -11.31
N PRO A 254 -0.61 24.91 -11.04
CA PRO A 254 0.40 25.87 -10.60
C PRO A 254 1.08 25.49 -9.27
N SER A 255 0.31 25.06 -8.27
CA SER A 255 0.81 24.59 -6.97
C SER A 255 -0.28 23.84 -6.20
N VAL A 256 0.05 23.30 -5.01
CA VAL A 256 -0.95 22.76 -4.09
C VAL A 256 -1.91 23.82 -3.53
N ASP A 257 -1.56 25.11 -3.59
CA ASP A 257 -2.44 26.19 -3.13
C ASP A 257 -3.48 26.60 -4.19
N THR A 258 -3.50 25.92 -5.35
CA THR A 258 -4.53 26.10 -6.40
C THR A 258 -5.93 25.84 -5.82
N PRO A 259 -6.90 26.76 -6.00
CA PRO A 259 -8.29 26.53 -5.59
C PRO A 259 -8.94 25.35 -6.32
N VAL A 260 -9.80 24.60 -5.65
CA VAL A 260 -10.61 23.53 -6.28
C VAL A 260 -11.53 24.11 -7.36
N SER A 261 -11.98 25.36 -7.18
CA SER A 261 -12.80 26.11 -8.14
C SER A 261 -12.13 26.37 -9.50
N THR A 262 -10.81 26.19 -9.61
CA THR A 262 -10.10 26.17 -10.91
C THR A 262 -10.51 25.00 -11.79
N PHE A 263 -10.89 23.86 -11.20
CA PHE A 263 -11.31 22.64 -11.92
C PHE A 263 -12.84 22.45 -11.93
N PHE A 264 -13.52 23.04 -10.94
CA PHE A 264 -14.97 22.98 -10.75
C PHE A 264 -15.53 24.38 -10.45
N PRO A 265 -15.79 25.21 -11.48
CA PRO A 265 -16.23 26.60 -11.30
C PRO A 265 -17.50 26.77 -10.45
N GLU A 266 -18.33 25.73 -10.32
CA GLU A 266 -19.47 25.69 -9.40
C GLU A 266 -19.10 25.80 -7.91
N TRP A 267 -17.83 25.59 -7.56
CA TRP A 267 -17.31 25.74 -6.19
C TRP A 267 -16.77 27.13 -5.87
N LYS A 268 -16.84 28.11 -6.77
CA LYS A 268 -16.20 29.42 -6.57
C LYS A 268 -16.74 30.25 -5.38
N ASP A 269 -17.96 29.97 -4.93
CA ASP A 269 -18.68 30.79 -3.95
C ASP A 269 -18.63 30.21 -2.52
N GLY A 270 -18.79 31.07 -1.50
CA GLY A 270 -18.86 30.67 -0.09
C GLY A 270 -17.60 29.98 0.45
N LEU A 271 -17.76 29.02 1.37
CA LEU A 271 -16.62 28.25 1.93
C LEU A 271 -16.00 27.31 0.89
N LYS A 272 -16.78 26.78 -0.06
CA LYS A 272 -16.27 25.97 -1.19
C LYS A 272 -15.21 26.73 -1.98
N GLY A 273 -15.38 28.04 -2.17
CA GLY A 273 -14.44 28.92 -2.87
C GLY A 273 -13.05 29.02 -2.22
N LYS A 274 -12.94 28.69 -0.92
CA LYS A 274 -11.69 28.72 -0.14
C LYS A 274 -10.96 27.37 -0.11
N VAL A 275 -11.53 26.28 -0.65
CA VAL A 275 -10.88 24.97 -0.65
C VAL A 275 -9.80 24.92 -1.72
N THR A 276 -8.58 24.51 -1.33
CA THR A 276 -7.43 24.33 -2.21
C THR A 276 -7.04 22.85 -2.30
N LEU A 277 -6.18 22.48 -3.26
CA LEU A 277 -5.65 21.12 -3.34
C LEU A 277 -4.93 20.72 -2.04
N LYS A 278 -4.17 21.64 -1.44
CA LYS A 278 -3.52 21.46 -0.14
C LYS A 278 -4.52 21.07 0.94
N HIS A 279 -5.67 21.75 1.02
CA HIS A 279 -6.73 21.44 1.97
C HIS A 279 -7.36 20.04 1.76
N LEU A 280 -7.47 19.58 0.51
CA LEU A 280 -7.89 18.20 0.23
C LEU A 280 -6.80 17.18 0.65
N LEU A 281 -5.55 17.45 0.29
CA LEU A 281 -4.41 16.56 0.49
C LEU A 281 -3.94 16.45 1.95
N ASN A 282 -4.16 17.46 2.79
CA ASN A 282 -3.78 17.44 4.22
C ASN A 282 -4.97 17.21 5.17
N HIS A 283 -6.13 16.82 4.63
CA HIS A 283 -7.37 16.59 5.38
C HIS A 283 -7.87 17.81 6.20
N THR A 284 -7.76 19.04 5.66
CA THR A 284 -8.30 20.27 6.28
C THR A 284 -9.36 20.98 5.44
N SER A 285 -9.92 20.31 4.43
CA SER A 285 -10.91 20.88 3.49
C SER A 285 -12.22 21.42 4.08
N GLY A 286 -12.56 21.05 5.32
CA GLY A 286 -13.85 21.39 5.93
C GLY A 286 -15.06 20.69 5.30
N LEU A 287 -14.87 19.76 4.35
CA LEU A 287 -15.98 18.93 3.86
C LEU A 287 -16.56 18.08 4.98
N ALA A 288 -17.88 17.91 4.98
CA ALA A 288 -18.56 16.96 5.86
C ALA A 288 -17.97 15.55 5.70
N SER A 289 -17.46 14.98 6.79
CA SER A 289 -16.80 13.66 6.83
C SER A 289 -17.63 12.66 7.64
N ASN A 290 -18.02 11.54 7.04
CA ASN A 290 -18.48 10.36 7.77
C ASN A 290 -17.28 9.43 8.04
N ARG A 291 -17.20 8.86 9.25
CA ARG A 291 -16.12 7.93 9.64
C ARG A 291 -16.17 6.60 8.88
N THR A 292 -17.37 6.14 8.50
CA THR A 292 -17.56 4.77 7.97
C THR A 292 -17.47 4.68 6.44
N ALA A 293 -17.59 5.80 5.73
CA ALA A 293 -17.61 5.90 4.26
C ALA A 293 -18.71 5.09 3.52
N PHE A 294 -19.64 4.42 4.22
CA PHE A 294 -20.79 3.74 3.59
C PHE A 294 -21.61 4.71 2.71
N ASP A 295 -21.77 5.95 3.17
CA ASP A 295 -22.44 7.04 2.46
C ASP A 295 -21.79 7.41 1.11
N ILE A 296 -20.51 7.05 0.91
CA ILE A 296 -19.83 7.17 -0.37
C ILE A 296 -20.20 6.00 -1.29
N TYR A 297 -20.17 4.76 -0.78
CA TYR A 297 -20.46 3.55 -1.55
C TYR A 297 -21.92 3.44 -2.02
N GLU A 298 -22.84 4.17 -1.38
CA GLU A 298 -24.23 4.34 -1.83
C GLU A 298 -24.35 5.23 -3.08
N SER A 299 -23.35 6.06 -3.38
CA SER A 299 -23.34 6.91 -4.59
C SER A 299 -22.95 6.13 -5.84
N LYS A 300 -23.48 6.56 -6.99
CA LYS A 300 -23.01 6.11 -8.31
C LYS A 300 -21.74 6.83 -8.79
N ASP A 301 -21.52 8.04 -8.29
CA ASP A 301 -20.39 8.90 -8.65
C ASP A 301 -19.79 9.48 -7.36
N PHE A 302 -18.59 9.03 -7.00
CA PHE A 302 -17.92 9.42 -5.77
C PHE A 302 -17.31 10.83 -5.89
N VAL A 303 -16.95 11.26 -7.12
CA VAL A 303 -16.47 12.61 -7.40
C VAL A 303 -17.63 13.59 -7.27
N ARG A 304 -18.78 13.30 -7.89
CA ARG A 304 -19.98 14.14 -7.80
C ARG A 304 -20.53 14.20 -6.38
N TYR A 305 -20.54 13.07 -5.66
CA TYR A 305 -20.94 13.06 -4.25
C TYR A 305 -20.06 13.97 -3.38
N ALA A 306 -18.75 14.00 -3.65
CA ALA A 306 -17.84 14.94 -2.99
C ALA A 306 -18.07 16.39 -3.42
N LEU A 307 -18.37 16.66 -4.71
CA LEU A 307 -18.73 18.00 -5.21
C LEU A 307 -20.01 18.56 -4.58
N ASP A 308 -21.03 17.71 -4.41
CA ASP A 308 -22.32 18.10 -3.86
C ASP A 308 -22.29 18.24 -2.33
N SER A 309 -21.40 17.50 -1.65
CA SER A 309 -21.20 17.56 -0.19
C SER A 309 -20.97 18.99 0.34
N GLU A 310 -21.47 19.28 1.54
CA GLU A 310 -21.30 20.57 2.19
C GLU A 310 -19.87 20.77 2.73
N VAL A 311 -19.42 22.03 2.74
CA VAL A 311 -18.24 22.49 3.49
C VAL A 311 -18.76 23.12 4.77
N VAL A 312 -18.62 22.40 5.88
CA VAL A 312 -19.21 22.71 7.18
C VAL A 312 -18.25 23.44 8.12
N ASP A 313 -16.98 23.55 7.74
CA ASP A 313 -15.94 24.30 8.46
C ASP A 313 -15.13 25.20 7.52
N GLU A 314 -14.56 26.27 8.07
CA GLU A 314 -13.59 27.13 7.35
C GLU A 314 -12.38 26.27 6.91
N PRO A 315 -12.03 26.20 5.61
CA PRO A 315 -10.91 25.38 5.15
C PRO A 315 -9.58 25.77 5.82
N GLY A 316 -8.80 24.77 6.25
CA GLY A 316 -7.58 24.94 7.04
C GLY A 316 -7.79 25.04 8.56
N SER A 317 -9.01 25.33 9.04
CA SER A 317 -9.27 25.59 10.47
C SER A 317 -9.12 24.38 11.39
N LYS A 318 -9.33 23.16 10.89
CA LYS A 318 -9.16 21.91 11.64
C LYS A 318 -8.81 20.74 10.73
N HIS A 319 -8.25 19.67 11.32
CA HIS A 319 -8.03 18.40 10.64
C HIS A 319 -9.25 17.47 10.82
N ALA A 320 -9.73 16.90 9.71
CA ALA A 320 -10.76 15.86 9.68
C ALA A 320 -10.47 14.90 8.52
N TYR A 321 -10.08 13.65 8.84
CA TYR A 321 -9.77 12.63 7.83
C TYR A 321 -10.98 12.41 6.92
N ASN A 322 -10.83 12.70 5.62
CA ASN A 322 -11.98 12.81 4.72
C ASN A 322 -11.80 12.04 3.41
N ASN A 323 -12.57 10.97 3.28
CA ASN A 323 -12.61 10.11 2.10
C ASN A 323 -13.28 10.77 0.88
N LYS A 324 -14.33 11.59 1.08
CA LYS A 324 -15.00 12.36 0.00
C LYS A 324 -14.01 13.34 -0.64
N ALA A 325 -13.31 14.11 0.19
CA ALA A 325 -12.26 15.04 -0.23
C ALA A 325 -11.14 14.33 -1.01
N THR A 326 -10.84 13.06 -0.71
CA THR A 326 -9.84 12.29 -1.45
C THR A 326 -10.38 11.80 -2.81
N ASN A 327 -11.63 11.33 -2.87
CA ASN A 327 -12.26 10.93 -4.14
C ASN A 327 -12.42 12.12 -5.10
N LEU A 328 -12.67 13.34 -4.58
CA LEU A 328 -12.69 14.57 -5.39
C LEU A 328 -11.38 14.80 -6.16
N VAL A 329 -10.23 14.41 -5.59
CA VAL A 329 -8.92 14.55 -6.27
C VAL A 329 -8.85 13.73 -7.56
N ALA A 330 -9.56 12.59 -7.66
CA ALA A 330 -9.62 11.81 -8.90
C ALA A 330 -10.23 12.62 -10.05
N GLY A 331 -11.31 13.37 -9.78
CA GLY A 331 -11.92 14.28 -10.74
C GLY A 331 -11.04 15.49 -11.08
N ILE A 332 -10.26 16.00 -10.12
CA ILE A 332 -9.28 17.07 -10.37
C ILE A 332 -8.17 16.58 -11.30
N VAL A 333 -7.64 15.37 -11.06
CA VAL A 333 -6.63 14.77 -11.95
C VAL A 333 -7.18 14.60 -13.36
N GLU A 334 -8.44 14.17 -13.51
CA GLU A 334 -9.08 14.08 -14.83
C GLU A 334 -9.23 15.45 -15.52
N ARG A 335 -9.72 16.46 -14.81
CA ARG A 335 -9.85 17.84 -15.33
C ARG A 335 -8.51 18.44 -15.76
N ALA A 336 -7.44 18.17 -15.01
CA ALA A 336 -6.11 18.72 -15.26
C ALA A 336 -5.32 17.93 -16.32
N SER A 337 -5.48 16.61 -16.39
CA SER A 337 -4.71 15.73 -17.28
C SER A 337 -5.38 15.46 -18.63
N GLY A 338 -6.72 15.43 -18.68
CA GLY A 338 -7.51 14.88 -19.77
C GLY A 338 -7.70 13.36 -19.73
N GLU A 339 -7.22 12.67 -18.68
CA GLU A 339 -7.23 11.22 -18.52
C GLU A 339 -7.80 10.82 -17.14
N LYS A 340 -8.50 9.67 -17.04
CA LYS A 340 -8.86 9.11 -15.72
C LYS A 340 -7.58 8.87 -14.89
N MET A 341 -7.67 9.11 -13.57
CA MET A 341 -6.50 9.11 -12.68
C MET A 341 -5.67 7.81 -12.70
N ASP A 342 -6.32 6.66 -12.90
CA ASP A 342 -5.65 5.36 -13.03
C ASP A 342 -4.85 5.28 -14.32
N VAL A 343 -5.41 5.74 -15.46
CA VAL A 343 -4.71 5.82 -16.75
C VAL A 343 -3.55 6.81 -16.68
N TYR A 344 -3.76 7.97 -16.08
CA TYR A 344 -2.71 8.98 -15.87
C TYR A 344 -1.54 8.42 -15.06
N LEU A 345 -1.81 7.80 -13.91
CA LEU A 345 -0.78 7.19 -13.05
C LEU A 345 -0.16 5.93 -13.68
N ALA A 346 -0.92 5.13 -14.43
CA ALA A 346 -0.37 4.02 -15.21
C ALA A 346 0.72 4.50 -16.17
N ARG A 347 0.45 5.59 -16.90
CA ARG A 347 1.34 6.19 -17.89
C ARG A 347 2.51 6.95 -17.27
N LYS A 348 2.29 7.68 -16.17
CA LYS A 348 3.27 8.62 -15.58
C LYS A 348 4.06 8.11 -14.38
N LEU A 349 3.53 7.15 -13.64
CA LEU A 349 4.17 6.60 -12.44
C LEU A 349 4.49 5.11 -12.60
N PHE A 350 3.49 4.29 -12.91
CA PHE A 350 3.65 2.83 -12.89
C PHE A 350 4.50 2.31 -14.07
N THR A 351 4.24 2.77 -15.30
CA THR A 351 5.04 2.37 -16.49
C THR A 351 6.53 2.73 -16.36
N PRO A 352 6.94 3.95 -15.95
CA PRO A 352 8.36 4.26 -15.69
C PRO A 352 9.01 3.38 -14.63
N LEU A 353 8.26 2.98 -13.59
CA LEU A 353 8.73 2.05 -12.55
C LEU A 353 8.72 0.57 -13.00
N GLY A 354 8.15 0.25 -14.17
CA GLY A 354 7.95 -1.12 -14.64
C GLY A 354 6.90 -1.88 -13.83
N ILE A 355 5.96 -1.17 -13.20
CA ILE A 355 4.79 -1.74 -12.52
C ILE A 355 3.71 -1.91 -13.59
N ARG A 356 3.35 -3.16 -13.88
CA ARG A 356 2.40 -3.51 -14.97
C ARG A 356 1.21 -4.34 -14.51
N ASP A 357 1.39 -5.16 -13.47
CA ASP A 357 0.29 -5.94 -12.89
C ASP A 357 -0.30 -5.20 -11.69
N PHE A 358 -1.36 -4.43 -11.95
CA PHE A 358 -2.12 -3.73 -10.92
C PHE A 358 -3.59 -3.62 -11.34
N ARG A 359 -4.47 -3.48 -10.34
CA ARG A 359 -5.88 -3.10 -10.51
C ARG A 359 -6.15 -1.83 -9.72
N TRP A 360 -7.09 -1.02 -10.17
CA TRP A 360 -7.66 0.04 -9.34
C TRP A 360 -9.18 -0.03 -9.44
N ASP A 361 -9.83 -0.30 -8.32
CA ASP A 361 -11.28 -0.37 -8.25
C ASP A 361 -11.91 0.99 -8.55
N LYS A 362 -13.10 0.99 -9.15
CA LYS A 362 -13.80 2.18 -9.68
C LYS A 362 -15.19 2.33 -9.07
N ASP A 363 -15.68 3.56 -9.05
CA ASP A 363 -17.09 3.82 -8.78
C ASP A 363 -17.99 3.42 -9.98
N PRO A 364 -19.32 3.35 -9.81
CA PRO A 364 -20.25 3.06 -10.91
C PRO A 364 -20.25 4.06 -12.08
N SER A 365 -19.55 5.19 -11.97
CA SER A 365 -19.33 6.17 -13.04
C SER A 365 -17.94 6.06 -13.70
N GLY A 366 -17.15 5.04 -13.31
CA GLY A 366 -15.84 4.75 -13.88
C GLY A 366 -14.71 5.64 -13.36
N ASN A 367 -14.91 6.36 -12.25
CA ASN A 367 -13.84 7.09 -11.57
C ASN A 367 -13.05 6.12 -10.68
N PRO A 368 -11.71 6.11 -10.73
CA PRO A 368 -10.90 5.38 -9.76
C PRO A 368 -11.17 5.85 -8.35
N VAL A 369 -11.36 4.91 -7.42
CA VAL A 369 -11.63 5.22 -6.01
C VAL A 369 -10.38 5.87 -5.40
N GLY A 370 -10.40 7.18 -5.14
CA GLY A 370 -9.25 7.89 -4.59
C GLY A 370 -8.94 7.52 -3.14
N MET A 371 -9.94 7.05 -2.39
CA MET A 371 -9.78 6.71 -0.97
C MET A 371 -9.14 5.33 -0.70
N ALA A 372 -9.24 4.36 -1.63
CA ALA A 372 -8.90 2.94 -1.43
C ALA A 372 -8.82 2.20 -2.80
N GLY A 373 -8.76 0.86 -2.82
CA GLY A 373 -9.00 0.07 -4.04
C GLY A 373 -7.84 -0.04 -5.05
N LEU A 374 -6.67 0.56 -4.80
CA LEU A 374 -5.47 0.23 -5.59
C LEU A 374 -4.91 -1.12 -5.13
N GLN A 375 -4.74 -2.05 -6.06
CA GLN A 375 -4.26 -3.41 -5.80
C GLN A 375 -3.00 -3.69 -6.62
N LEU A 376 -1.90 -4.05 -5.95
CA LEU A 376 -0.59 -4.24 -6.58
C LEU A 376 0.27 -5.21 -5.78
N HIS A 377 1.36 -5.69 -6.38
CA HIS A 377 2.31 -6.55 -5.70
C HIS A 377 3.16 -5.78 -4.67
N PRO A 378 3.46 -6.34 -3.48
CA PRO A 378 4.27 -5.68 -2.45
C PRO A 378 5.64 -5.20 -2.93
N VAL A 379 6.28 -5.97 -3.84
CA VAL A 379 7.61 -5.62 -4.40
C VAL A 379 7.53 -4.46 -5.40
N ASP A 380 6.41 -4.32 -6.11
CA ASP A 380 6.17 -3.20 -7.01
C ASP A 380 5.77 -1.94 -6.22
N PHE A 381 5.03 -2.08 -5.11
CA PHE A 381 4.80 -0.98 -4.18
C PHE A 381 6.12 -0.44 -3.59
N ALA A 382 7.08 -1.34 -3.32
CA ALA A 382 8.41 -0.96 -2.84
C ALA A 382 9.19 -0.12 -3.87
N LYS A 383 8.97 -0.31 -5.18
CA LYS A 383 9.57 0.54 -6.23
C LYS A 383 9.11 2.00 -6.13
N VAL A 384 7.83 2.23 -5.76
CA VAL A 384 7.31 3.60 -5.50
C VAL A 384 8.05 4.22 -4.32
N GLY A 385 8.18 3.49 -3.21
CA GLY A 385 8.96 3.93 -2.05
C GLY A 385 10.43 4.21 -2.39
N GLN A 386 11.05 3.39 -3.24
CA GLN A 386 12.45 3.56 -3.66
C GLN A 386 12.67 4.76 -4.57
N MET A 387 11.71 5.08 -5.45
CA MET A 387 11.74 6.29 -6.28
C MET A 387 11.61 7.56 -5.42
N LEU A 388 10.73 7.53 -4.40
CA LEU A 388 10.60 8.64 -3.44
C LEU A 388 11.88 8.80 -2.61
N LEU A 389 12.48 7.69 -2.15
CA LEU A 389 13.77 7.65 -1.46
C LEU A 389 14.91 8.25 -2.31
N GLN A 390 14.90 7.99 -3.61
CA GLN A 390 15.87 8.51 -4.59
C GLN A 390 15.53 9.93 -5.09
N GLY A 391 14.83 10.73 -4.28
CA GLY A 391 14.51 12.13 -4.61
C GLY A 391 13.68 12.29 -5.89
N GLY A 392 12.85 11.31 -6.20
CA GLY A 392 11.98 11.31 -7.37
C GLY A 392 12.60 10.72 -8.63
N THR A 393 13.74 10.05 -8.52
CA THR A 393 14.42 9.40 -9.64
C THR A 393 14.28 7.87 -9.61
N TRP A 394 14.31 7.25 -10.78
CA TRP A 394 14.31 5.81 -10.96
C TRP A 394 15.19 5.46 -12.16
N LYS A 395 16.20 4.60 -11.97
CA LYS A 395 17.17 4.21 -13.02
C LYS A 395 17.76 5.40 -13.80
N GLY A 396 18.07 6.49 -13.09
CA GLY A 396 18.63 7.72 -13.65
C GLY A 396 17.63 8.65 -14.36
N GLN A 397 16.36 8.28 -14.50
CA GLN A 397 15.31 9.15 -15.02
C GLN A 397 14.53 9.79 -13.87
N ARG A 398 14.18 11.08 -14.00
CA ARG A 398 13.28 11.75 -13.05
C ARG A 398 11.83 11.42 -13.37
N VAL A 399 11.13 10.85 -12.39
CA VAL A 399 9.69 10.58 -12.44
C VAL A 399 8.91 11.70 -11.76
N LEU A 400 9.41 12.21 -10.62
CA LEU A 400 8.80 13.25 -9.80
C LEU A 400 9.86 14.25 -9.30
N SER A 401 9.49 15.48 -9.00
CA SER A 401 10.44 16.47 -8.49
C SER A 401 10.76 16.27 -7.01
N ALA A 402 12.04 16.38 -6.66
CA ALA A 402 12.51 16.38 -5.27
C ALA A 402 11.84 17.51 -4.44
N SER A 403 11.52 18.65 -5.07
CA SER A 403 10.77 19.75 -4.47
C SER A 403 9.35 19.33 -4.06
N TYR A 404 8.63 18.57 -4.89
CA TYR A 404 7.31 18.07 -4.50
C TYR A 404 7.41 17.00 -3.41
N ILE A 405 8.42 16.13 -3.45
CA ILE A 405 8.66 15.12 -2.39
C ILE A 405 8.97 15.80 -1.04
N GLN A 406 9.72 16.91 -1.05
CA GLN A 406 9.93 17.72 0.16
C GLN A 406 8.63 18.33 0.69
N ALA A 407 7.72 18.77 -0.19
CA ALA A 407 6.39 19.25 0.21
C ALA A 407 5.43 18.12 0.67
N LEU A 408 5.61 16.91 0.14
CA LEU A 408 4.83 15.71 0.44
C LEU A 408 5.06 15.22 1.87
N GLY A 409 6.34 15.13 2.27
CA GLY A 409 6.78 14.41 3.47
C GLY A 409 7.94 15.04 4.26
N GLY A 410 8.40 16.24 3.91
CA GLY A 410 9.55 16.89 4.57
C GLY A 410 9.22 17.67 5.84
N ALA A 411 7.95 18.05 6.05
CA ALA A 411 7.46 18.78 7.22
C ALA A 411 5.93 18.61 7.34
N PRO A 412 5.33 18.89 8.53
CA PRO A 412 3.87 18.88 8.70
C PRO A 412 3.16 19.82 7.71
N ALA A 413 2.13 19.32 7.04
CA ALA A 413 1.36 20.10 6.07
C ALA A 413 0.33 21.05 6.73
N GLN A 414 0.12 20.92 8.04
CA GLN A 414 -0.82 21.70 8.87
C GLN A 414 -0.52 21.48 10.38
N PRO A 415 -0.90 22.40 11.28
CA PRO A 415 -0.46 22.39 12.68
C PRO A 415 -1.25 21.48 13.63
N HIS A 416 -2.47 21.07 13.26
CA HIS A 416 -3.39 20.29 14.08
C HIS A 416 -3.04 18.80 14.14
N THR A 417 -2.21 18.31 13.21
CA THR A 417 -1.73 16.92 13.20
C THR A 417 -0.29 16.92 12.68
N PRO A 418 0.72 16.97 13.56
CA PRO A 418 2.13 17.05 13.16
C PRO A 418 2.62 15.78 12.45
N THR A 419 1.86 14.69 12.49
CA THR A 419 2.12 13.48 11.69
C THR A 419 1.53 13.54 10.28
N GLY A 420 0.79 14.60 9.91
CA GLY A 420 0.15 14.73 8.59
C GLY A 420 0.99 15.50 7.56
N GLY A 421 1.38 14.83 6.49
CA GLY A 421 1.88 15.43 5.24
C GLY A 421 0.76 15.62 4.21
N LEU A 422 1.09 15.51 2.91
CA LEU A 422 0.10 15.54 1.82
C LEU A 422 -0.32 14.11 1.44
N LEU A 423 -1.35 13.57 2.11
CA LEU A 423 -1.82 12.17 2.09
C LEU A 423 -0.75 11.11 2.41
N TRP A 424 0.38 11.54 2.97
CA TRP A 424 1.45 10.71 3.52
C TRP A 424 1.63 11.04 5.00
N TRP A 425 1.88 10.02 5.81
CA TRP A 425 2.11 10.14 7.25
C TRP A 425 3.60 10.33 7.53
N LEU A 426 3.93 11.31 8.37
CA LEU A 426 5.30 11.61 8.79
C LEU A 426 5.70 10.68 9.93
N LEU A 427 6.91 10.12 9.82
CA LEU A 427 7.48 9.23 10.81
C LEU A 427 8.50 9.99 11.65
N TYR A 428 8.44 9.83 12.96
CA TYR A 428 9.37 10.43 13.91
C TYR A 428 10.05 9.32 14.73
N GLU A 429 11.38 9.33 14.75
CA GLU A 429 12.19 8.33 15.43
C GLU A 429 12.30 8.51 16.95
N GLN A 430 12.09 9.74 17.42
CA GLN A 430 12.16 10.17 18.81
C GLN A 430 11.01 11.15 19.09
N GLY A 431 10.55 11.21 20.34
CA GLY A 431 9.75 12.34 20.83
C GLY A 431 8.32 12.48 20.29
N MET A 432 7.62 11.41 19.90
CA MET A 432 6.15 11.48 19.79
C MET A 432 5.49 11.33 21.15
N SER A 433 4.83 12.40 21.60
CA SER A 433 4.00 12.40 22.80
C SER A 433 2.59 12.89 22.50
N VAL A 434 1.66 12.53 23.37
CA VAL A 434 0.27 12.96 23.32
C VAL A 434 -0.06 13.64 24.63
N THR A 435 -0.71 14.80 24.55
CA THR A 435 -1.13 15.62 25.68
C THR A 435 -2.66 15.69 25.72
N LEU A 436 -3.23 15.29 26.85
CA LEU A 436 -4.61 15.59 27.22
C LEU A 436 -4.68 17.05 27.67
N GLY A 437 -5.38 17.90 26.93
CA GLY A 437 -5.50 19.31 27.29
C GLY A 437 -6.53 19.57 28.41
N THR A 438 -6.29 20.57 29.26
CA THR A 438 -7.29 21.02 30.23
C THR A 438 -8.58 21.53 29.56
N ASP A 439 -8.47 22.05 28.33
CA ASP A 439 -9.60 22.41 27.47
C ASP A 439 -10.58 21.24 27.21
N MET A 440 -10.06 20.04 26.91
CA MET A 440 -10.86 18.81 26.78
C MET A 440 -11.61 18.48 28.08
N LEU A 441 -10.94 18.60 29.24
CA LEU A 441 -11.53 18.30 30.55
C LEU A 441 -12.64 19.28 30.92
N GLU A 442 -12.43 20.57 30.67
CA GLU A 442 -13.46 21.58 30.87
C GLU A 442 -14.66 21.38 29.96
N GLN A 443 -14.44 21.06 28.68
CA GLN A 443 -15.50 20.84 27.71
C GLN A 443 -16.32 19.59 28.08
N ALA A 444 -15.66 18.49 28.43
CA ALA A 444 -16.31 17.28 28.93
C ALA A 444 -17.16 17.57 30.20
N ARG A 445 -16.62 18.35 31.15
CA ARG A 445 -17.37 18.77 32.35
C ARG A 445 -18.61 19.61 32.01
N ARG A 446 -18.49 20.58 31.09
CA ARG A 446 -19.62 21.42 30.64
C ARG A 446 -20.71 20.59 29.98
N ASN A 447 -20.32 19.55 29.23
CA ASN A 447 -21.21 18.59 28.58
C ASN A 447 -21.64 17.43 29.50
N GLY A 448 -21.45 17.56 30.83
CA GLY A 448 -21.95 16.62 31.83
C GLY A 448 -21.25 15.27 31.86
N PHE A 449 -19.93 15.22 31.65
CA PHE A 449 -19.12 14.03 31.92
C PHE A 449 -18.87 13.88 33.43
N PRO A 450 -18.80 12.67 34.00
CA PRO A 450 -18.71 12.48 35.46
C PRO A 450 -17.42 13.08 36.08
N GLU A 451 -17.58 13.75 37.22
CA GLU A 451 -16.49 14.50 37.86
C GLU A 451 -15.37 13.60 38.45
N ALA A 452 -15.68 12.37 38.87
CA ALA A 452 -14.67 11.47 39.46
C ALA A 452 -13.61 10.98 38.45
N PRO A 453 -13.97 10.55 37.21
CA PRO A 453 -13.02 10.42 36.11
C PRO A 453 -12.25 11.71 35.79
N LEU A 454 -12.93 12.87 35.69
CA LEU A 454 -12.25 14.14 35.41
C LEU A 454 -11.19 14.48 36.44
N ALA A 455 -11.46 14.25 37.73
CA ALA A 455 -10.52 14.47 38.81
C ALA A 455 -9.25 13.64 38.66
N ARG A 456 -9.35 12.38 38.21
CA ARG A 456 -8.18 11.52 37.93
C ARG A 456 -7.43 11.94 36.67
N LEU A 457 -8.15 12.37 35.62
CA LEU A 457 -7.54 12.86 34.39
C LEU A 457 -6.72 14.15 34.58
N ARG A 458 -7.03 14.97 35.58
CA ARG A 458 -6.22 16.16 35.95
C ARG A 458 -4.78 15.79 36.33
N ASP A 459 -4.51 14.58 36.81
CA ASP A 459 -3.14 14.12 37.11
C ASP A 459 -2.23 14.07 35.87
N ILE A 460 -2.83 13.92 34.69
CA ILE A 460 -2.14 13.78 33.39
C ILE A 460 -2.43 14.93 32.42
N ALA A 461 -3.25 15.90 32.84
CA ALA A 461 -3.60 17.07 32.03
C ALA A 461 -2.36 17.94 31.76
N ASP A 462 -2.27 18.45 30.53
CA ASP A 462 -1.21 19.30 29.98
C ASP A 462 0.21 18.71 30.12
N ARG A 463 0.33 17.40 30.37
CA ARG A 463 1.60 16.66 30.40
C ARG A 463 1.81 15.86 29.10
N PRO A 464 2.98 15.96 28.45
CA PRO A 464 3.31 15.11 27.31
C PRO A 464 3.58 13.68 27.79
N ILE A 465 2.78 12.73 27.32
CA ILE A 465 2.97 11.29 27.60
C ILE A 465 3.42 10.59 26.31
N PRO A 466 4.45 9.72 26.33
CA PRO A 466 4.89 9.03 25.11
C PRO A 466 3.74 8.28 24.42
N GLN A 467 3.60 8.46 23.11
CA GLN A 467 2.42 7.98 22.37
C GLN A 467 2.15 6.48 22.55
N GLY A 468 3.20 5.66 22.62
CA GLY A 468 3.10 4.20 22.79
C GLY A 468 2.48 3.74 24.11
N VAL A 469 2.43 4.60 25.14
CA VAL A 469 1.77 4.28 26.43
C VAL A 469 0.55 5.15 26.72
N PHE A 470 0.33 6.23 25.93
CA PHE A 470 -0.72 7.22 26.20
C PHE A 470 -2.11 6.61 26.39
N LEU A 471 -2.57 5.73 25.49
CA LEU A 471 -3.92 5.18 25.57
C LEU A 471 -4.11 4.33 26.83
N ALA A 472 -3.11 3.55 27.21
CA ALA A 472 -3.14 2.74 28.44
C ALA A 472 -3.20 3.65 29.68
N THR A 473 -2.32 4.65 29.78
CA THR A 473 -2.32 5.63 30.88
C THR A 473 -3.62 6.45 30.93
N PHE A 474 -4.19 6.82 29.77
CA PHE A 474 -5.45 7.54 29.69
C PHE A 474 -6.62 6.70 30.20
N VAL A 475 -6.75 5.45 29.73
CA VAL A 475 -7.82 4.53 30.16
C VAL A 475 -7.68 4.15 31.63
N GLU A 476 -6.46 3.94 32.13
CA GLU A 476 -6.17 3.73 33.56
C GLU A 476 -6.69 4.89 34.41
N LYS A 477 -6.38 6.14 34.02
CA LYS A 477 -6.88 7.34 34.71
C LYS A 477 -8.37 7.55 34.54
N LEU A 478 -8.93 7.21 33.37
CA LEU A 478 -10.37 7.22 33.15
C LEU A 478 -11.09 6.27 34.11
N GLY A 479 -10.46 5.15 34.46
CA GLY A 479 -10.89 4.16 35.46
C GLY A 479 -11.92 3.15 34.96
N ASP A 480 -12.46 3.37 33.76
CA ASP A 480 -13.34 2.45 33.03
C ASP A 480 -13.18 2.75 31.53
N ALA A 481 -12.84 1.74 30.73
CA ALA A 481 -12.63 1.88 29.30
C ALA A 481 -13.91 2.21 28.51
N SER A 482 -15.10 1.84 29.03
CA SER A 482 -16.38 2.12 28.39
C SER A 482 -16.69 3.63 28.32
N LEU A 483 -16.12 4.41 29.24
CA LEU A 483 -16.26 5.87 29.28
C LEU A 483 -15.46 6.59 28.19
N LEU A 484 -14.60 5.90 27.43
CA LEU A 484 -13.73 6.53 26.43
C LEU A 484 -14.54 7.26 25.36
N THR A 485 -15.57 6.62 24.82
CA THR A 485 -16.43 7.21 23.79
C THR A 485 -17.18 8.42 24.32
N ASP A 486 -17.82 8.30 25.48
CA ASP A 486 -18.58 9.39 26.12
C ASP A 486 -17.68 10.59 26.46
N PHE A 487 -16.44 10.34 26.93
CA PHE A 487 -15.45 11.40 27.13
C PHE A 487 -15.11 12.11 25.81
N MET A 488 -14.81 11.35 24.75
CA MET A 488 -14.42 11.92 23.46
C MET A 488 -15.57 12.75 22.85
N GLU A 489 -16.80 12.26 22.92
CA GLU A 489 -18.00 12.99 22.48
C GLU A 489 -18.22 14.26 23.29
N LYS A 490 -18.15 14.19 24.63
CA LYS A 490 -18.37 15.34 25.50
C LYS A 490 -17.21 16.35 25.48
N SER A 491 -15.99 15.94 25.15
CA SER A 491 -14.82 16.81 25.00
C SER A 491 -14.74 17.55 23.65
N ALA A 492 -15.55 17.16 22.67
CA ALA A 492 -15.59 17.78 21.35
C ALA A 492 -15.91 19.30 21.44
N PRO A 493 -15.30 20.16 20.59
CA PRO A 493 -14.49 19.82 19.41
C PRO A 493 -12.99 19.62 19.69
N TYR A 494 -12.56 19.64 20.95
CA TYR A 494 -11.14 19.49 21.30
C TYR A 494 -10.67 18.04 21.07
N ASN A 495 -9.40 17.89 20.71
CA ASN A 495 -8.75 16.60 20.46
C ASN A 495 -7.44 16.55 21.25
N PHE A 496 -6.93 15.34 21.49
CA PHE A 496 -5.61 15.16 22.09
C PHE A 496 -4.54 15.84 21.22
N LYS A 497 -3.65 16.60 21.85
CA LYS A 497 -2.56 17.32 21.17
C LYS A 497 -1.40 16.35 20.97
N GLN A 498 -1.07 16.06 19.71
CA GLN A 498 0.18 15.36 19.37
C GLN A 498 1.33 16.36 19.42
N ASN A 499 2.42 16.02 20.09
CA ASN A 499 3.68 16.76 20.07
C ASN A 499 4.75 15.87 19.44
N VAL A 500 5.60 16.46 18.61
CA VAL A 500 6.72 15.79 17.93
C VAL A 500 8.01 16.57 18.19
N GLU A 501 9.13 15.87 18.27
CA GLU A 501 10.45 16.48 18.45
C GLU A 501 11.31 16.31 17.20
N GLY A 502 11.95 17.40 16.77
CA GLY A 502 12.81 17.43 15.59
C GLY A 502 12.08 17.32 14.24
N PRO A 503 12.83 17.21 13.14
CA PRO A 503 12.26 16.98 11.81
C PRO A 503 11.79 15.52 11.63
N PRO A 504 10.87 15.24 10.68
CA PRO A 504 10.54 13.88 10.29
C PRO A 504 11.77 13.06 9.90
N SER A 505 11.85 11.82 10.38
CA SER A 505 12.89 10.84 10.02
C SER A 505 12.57 10.06 8.73
N GLY A 506 11.33 10.15 8.26
CA GLY A 506 10.81 9.48 7.07
C GLY A 506 9.31 9.72 6.93
N PHE A 507 8.69 9.00 5.99
CA PHE A 507 7.26 9.10 5.73
C PHE A 507 6.68 7.78 5.23
N ALA A 508 5.36 7.60 5.33
CA ALA A 508 4.66 6.37 4.98
C ALA A 508 3.27 6.62 4.40
N ALA A 509 2.87 5.78 3.44
CA ALA A 509 1.46 5.61 3.10
C ALA A 509 0.95 4.41 3.90
N ILE A 510 -0.17 4.57 4.61
CA ILE A 510 -0.70 3.59 5.57
C ILE A 510 -2.18 3.32 5.27
N GLY A 511 -2.56 2.05 5.26
CA GLY A 511 -3.93 1.57 5.10
C GLY A 511 -4.35 0.60 6.20
N GLN A 512 -5.66 0.46 6.38
CA GLN A 512 -6.30 -0.48 7.32
C GLN A 512 -5.84 -1.92 7.08
N GLY A 513 -5.86 -2.74 8.14
CA GLY A 513 -5.24 -4.04 8.16
C GLY A 513 -3.72 -3.92 8.19
N GLY A 514 -3.17 -2.73 8.42
CA GLY A 514 -1.74 -2.45 8.43
C GLY A 514 -1.02 -2.48 7.07
N GLN A 515 -1.70 -2.21 5.95
CA GLN A 515 -1.03 -1.97 4.66
C GLN A 515 -0.04 -0.81 4.80
N ARG A 516 1.20 -0.94 4.31
CA ARG A 516 2.19 0.14 4.43
C ARG A 516 3.35 0.07 3.45
N VAL A 517 3.79 1.24 3.02
CA VAL A 517 5.14 1.51 2.51
C VAL A 517 5.79 2.54 3.41
N LEU A 518 6.95 2.21 3.99
CA LEU A 518 7.80 3.12 4.75
C LEU A 518 8.95 3.59 3.87
N VAL A 519 9.23 4.90 3.87
CA VAL A 519 10.40 5.51 3.24
C VAL A 519 11.24 6.16 4.33
N LEU A 520 12.48 5.70 4.51
CA LEU A 520 13.37 6.09 5.60
C LEU A 520 14.70 6.66 5.06
N PRO A 521 14.74 7.95 4.64
CA PRO A 521 15.90 8.55 3.98
C PRO A 521 17.21 8.44 4.74
N LYS A 522 17.17 8.65 6.07
CA LYS A 522 18.35 8.54 6.95
C LYS A 522 19.03 7.16 6.93
N TYR A 523 18.28 6.11 6.60
CA TYR A 523 18.75 4.71 6.60
C TYR A 523 18.93 4.13 5.20
N ASP A 524 18.57 4.91 4.16
CA ASP A 524 18.51 4.48 2.76
C ASP A 524 17.67 3.19 2.59
N LEU A 525 16.54 3.14 3.31
CA LEU A 525 15.72 1.95 3.55
C LEU A 525 14.27 2.19 3.14
N VAL A 526 13.69 1.23 2.43
CA VAL A 526 12.25 1.10 2.15
C VAL A 526 11.77 -0.22 2.71
N ALA A 527 10.65 -0.19 3.44
CA ALA A 527 10.00 -1.38 3.94
C ALA A 527 8.52 -1.38 3.55
N VAL A 528 8.08 -2.40 2.82
CA VAL A 528 6.67 -2.62 2.50
C VAL A 528 6.17 -3.82 3.28
N ARG A 529 5.02 -3.66 3.93
CA ARG A 529 4.26 -4.79 4.48
C ARG A 529 2.82 -4.67 4.01
N MET A 530 2.29 -5.77 3.50
CA MET A 530 0.91 -5.91 3.06
C MET A 530 0.33 -7.21 3.62
N SER A 531 -0.99 -7.25 3.78
CA SER A 531 -1.73 -8.38 4.36
C SER A 531 -3.06 -8.58 3.65
N ASP A 532 -3.58 -9.80 3.72
CA ASP A 532 -4.95 -10.11 3.32
C ASP A 532 -5.81 -10.20 4.60
N SER A 533 -7.10 -9.88 4.48
CA SER A 533 -8.10 -10.13 5.54
C SER A 533 -8.48 -11.62 5.58
N ASP A 534 -7.50 -12.44 5.96
CA ASP A 534 -7.55 -13.89 5.81
C ASP A 534 -7.73 -14.68 7.11
N GLU A 535 -7.98 -13.99 8.23
CA GLU A 535 -8.22 -14.55 9.57
C GLU A 535 -7.17 -15.56 10.08
N ARG A 536 -5.94 -15.58 9.53
CA ARG A 536 -4.80 -16.24 10.21
C ARG A 536 -4.54 -15.65 11.60
N VAL A 537 -4.93 -14.39 11.80
CA VAL A 537 -4.79 -13.63 13.05
C VAL A 537 -6.04 -12.76 13.26
N PRO A 538 -6.35 -12.34 14.51
CA PRO A 538 -7.41 -11.37 14.78
C PRO A 538 -7.14 -10.01 14.10
N ASP A 539 -8.19 -9.25 13.79
CA ASP A 539 -8.08 -7.95 13.11
C ASP A 539 -7.18 -6.95 13.87
N GLU A 540 -7.17 -7.01 15.20
CA GLU A 540 -6.30 -6.17 16.04
C GLU A 540 -4.81 -6.50 15.85
N ALA A 541 -4.49 -7.75 15.48
CA ALA A 541 -3.13 -8.17 15.19
C ALA A 541 -2.69 -7.84 13.75
N LEU A 542 -3.64 -7.72 12.80
CA LEU A 542 -3.36 -7.33 11.41
C LEU A 542 -2.73 -5.95 11.33
N GLU A 543 -3.07 -5.00 12.20
CA GLU A 543 -2.49 -3.65 12.17
C GLU A 543 -0.98 -3.61 12.46
N PHE A 544 -0.39 -4.66 13.07
CA PHE A 544 1.05 -4.80 13.30
C PHE A 544 1.73 -3.50 13.79
N SER A 545 1.24 -2.92 14.88
CA SER A 545 1.64 -1.58 15.36
C SER A 545 3.15 -1.43 15.60
N GLU A 546 3.84 -2.50 16.01
CA GLU A 546 5.29 -2.49 16.25
C GLU A 546 6.16 -2.47 14.99
N PHE A 547 5.60 -2.68 13.79
CA PHE A 547 6.36 -2.90 12.55
C PHE A 547 7.45 -1.85 12.29
N THR A 548 7.11 -0.56 12.39
CA THR A 548 8.06 0.54 12.14
C THR A 548 9.22 0.50 13.13
N GLY A 549 8.98 0.11 14.39
CA GLY A 549 10.03 -0.14 15.37
C GLY A 549 10.95 -1.28 14.93
N LYS A 550 10.37 -2.45 14.63
CA LYS A 550 11.14 -3.64 14.20
C LYS A 550 11.92 -3.42 12.90
N VAL A 551 11.41 -2.62 11.96
CA VAL A 551 12.14 -2.19 10.76
C VAL A 551 13.32 -1.29 11.11
N LEU A 552 13.18 -0.39 12.07
CA LEU A 552 14.29 0.46 12.55
C LEU A 552 15.33 -0.36 13.33
N ASP A 553 14.93 -1.41 14.03
CA ASP A 553 15.84 -2.33 14.74
C ASP A 553 16.76 -3.13 13.79
N LEU A 554 16.43 -3.21 12.49
CA LEU A 554 17.32 -3.77 11.47
C LEU A 554 18.59 -2.94 11.26
N VAL A 555 18.53 -1.63 11.51
CA VAL A 555 19.57 -0.64 11.16
C VAL A 555 20.08 0.16 12.35
N ARG A 556 19.42 0.07 13.50
CA ARG A 556 19.90 0.60 14.78
C ARG A 556 20.85 -0.39 15.44
N PRO A 557 21.90 0.09 16.15
CA PRO A 557 22.65 -0.78 17.05
C PRO A 557 21.70 -1.33 18.11
N ALA A 558 21.85 -2.62 18.45
CA ALA A 558 21.08 -3.22 19.54
C ALA A 558 21.21 -2.36 20.81
N PRO A 559 20.13 -2.12 21.57
CA PRO A 559 20.22 -1.35 22.80
C PRO A 559 21.24 -2.01 23.72
N ALA A 560 22.20 -1.22 24.20
CA ALA A 560 23.22 -1.71 25.13
C ALA A 560 22.51 -2.38 26.32
N ALA A 561 22.88 -3.63 26.61
CA ALA A 561 22.31 -4.37 27.72
C ALA A 561 22.48 -3.55 29.01
N ARG A 562 21.35 -3.23 29.65
CA ARG A 562 21.27 -2.46 30.90
C ARG A 562 21.37 -3.37 32.11
#